data_AF-A0A9F7TSK6-F1
#
_entry.id   AF-A0A9F7TSK6-F1
#
_cell.length_a   1.000
_cell.length_b   1.000
_cell.length_c   1.000
_cell.angle_alpha   90.00
_cell.angle_beta   90.00
_cell.angle_gamma   90.00
#
_symmetry.space_group_name_H-M   'P 1'
#
loop_
_entity.id
_entity.type
_entity.pdbx_description
1 polymer ?
#
loop_
_entity_poly.entity_id
_entity_poly.type
_entity_poly.pdbx_seq_one_letter_code
_entity_poly.pdbx_strand_id
1 'polypeptide(L)'
;MAVKVNSSISSSITESDHNVPQKGRLRKSRSKSKYPATRRLLLKTKLLKKADSLLVKEKEQKKIERDNALNERVPPLKLTGLSVQALQELCKDLHQKIDIVDEARYDLSVKVARNDSEIQSLQQKIYELKGKMSRPKLKRVKKSADDKLGALTDTKLMKADFKANLKTVKKEDEKKEEVTDWRKNVEAMSGMEGRKKLFNAGQ
;
A
#
# COMPACT_ATOMS: atom_id res chain seq x y z
N MET A 1 47.84 -70.51 0.54
CA MET A 1 49.27 -70.16 0.59
C MET A 1 49.38 -68.70 0.99
N ALA A 2 49.87 -68.46 2.19
CA ALA A 2 50.23 -67.13 2.67
C ALA A 2 51.60 -66.76 2.10
N VAL A 3 51.73 -65.56 1.55
CA VAL A 3 53.04 -64.91 1.43
C VAL A 3 52.89 -63.52 2.04
N LYS A 4 53.43 -63.42 3.24
CA LYS A 4 53.63 -62.21 4.01
C LYS A 4 55.10 -61.85 3.79
N VAL A 5 55.37 -60.70 3.18
CA VAL A 5 56.71 -60.10 3.25
C VAL A 5 56.51 -58.64 3.61
N ASN A 6 56.87 -58.35 4.86
CA ASN A 6 57.08 -57.01 5.37
C ASN A 6 58.39 -56.46 4.80
N SER A 7 58.44 -55.16 4.50
CA SER A 7 59.65 -54.37 4.68
C SER A 7 59.28 -52.93 5.00
N SER A 8 59.63 -52.55 6.23
CA SER A 8 59.69 -51.20 6.76
C SER A 8 60.40 -50.23 5.82
N ILE A 9 59.95 -48.97 5.79
CA ILE A 9 60.81 -47.78 5.86
C ILE A 9 60.03 -46.70 6.62
N SER A 10 60.66 -46.26 7.70
CA SER A 10 60.34 -45.08 8.50
C SER A 10 60.80 -43.83 7.77
N SER A 11 59.94 -42.81 7.67
CA SER A 11 60.41 -41.43 7.50
C SER A 11 59.40 -40.47 8.13
N SER A 12 59.76 -39.98 9.31
CA SER A 12 59.14 -38.88 10.03
C SER A 12 59.53 -37.56 9.36
N ILE A 13 58.57 -36.81 8.79
CA ILE A 13 58.77 -35.41 8.41
C ILE A 13 57.48 -34.62 8.70
N THR A 14 57.52 -33.95 9.86
CA THR A 14 56.98 -32.63 10.21
C THR A 14 55.79 -32.06 9.44
N GLU A 15 54.69 -31.96 10.18
CA GLU A 15 53.82 -30.76 10.31
C GLU A 15 54.37 -29.51 9.61
N SER A 16 53.63 -29.05 8.61
CA SER A 16 53.70 -27.68 8.11
C SER A 16 52.27 -27.23 7.83
N ASP A 17 51.68 -26.60 8.84
CA ASP A 17 50.46 -25.80 8.73
C ASP A 17 50.62 -24.76 7.63
N HIS A 18 50.17 -25.09 6.42
CA HIS A 18 49.89 -24.10 5.40
C HIS A 18 48.53 -23.47 5.69
N ASN A 19 48.55 -22.52 6.62
CA ASN A 19 47.52 -21.52 6.83
C ASN A 19 47.40 -20.66 5.56
N VAL A 20 46.59 -21.12 4.61
CA VAL A 20 46.21 -20.34 3.43
C VAL A 20 45.38 -19.16 3.92
N PRO A 21 45.83 -17.91 3.76
CA PRO A 21 45.04 -16.78 4.20
C PRO A 21 43.80 -16.71 3.30
N GLN A 22 42.63 -16.97 3.89
CA GLN A 22 41.36 -16.69 3.24
C GLN A 22 41.33 -15.19 2.93
N LYS A 23 41.64 -14.82 1.68
CA LYS A 23 41.47 -13.47 1.16
C LYS A 23 40.04 -13.05 1.46
N GLY A 24 39.89 -12.17 2.44
CA GLY A 24 38.63 -11.54 2.78
C GLY A 24 37.98 -11.05 1.50
N ARG A 25 36.80 -11.57 1.21
CA ARG A 25 36.00 -11.15 0.06
C ARG A 25 35.67 -9.68 0.32
N LEU A 26 36.47 -8.76 -0.21
CA LEU A 26 36.17 -7.33 -0.19
C LEU A 26 34.76 -7.21 -0.75
N ARG A 27 33.80 -6.86 0.12
CA ARG A 27 32.45 -6.53 -0.30
C ARG A 27 32.60 -5.34 -1.22
N LYS A 28 32.57 -5.59 -2.54
CA LYS A 28 32.48 -4.55 -3.57
C LYS A 28 31.38 -3.61 -3.10
N SER A 29 31.78 -2.40 -2.71
CA SER A 29 30.85 -1.40 -2.19
C SER A 29 29.79 -1.22 -3.27
N ARG A 30 28.52 -1.52 -2.95
CA ARG A 30 27.43 -1.26 -3.89
C ARG A 30 27.52 0.23 -4.21
N SER A 31 27.80 0.58 -5.46
CA SER A 31 27.79 1.96 -5.93
C SER A 31 26.51 2.61 -5.40
N LYS A 32 26.65 3.71 -4.64
CA LYS A 32 25.49 4.42 -4.10
C LYS A 32 24.60 4.78 -5.30
N SER A 33 23.36 4.30 -5.26
CA SER A 33 22.38 4.57 -6.33
C SER A 33 22.24 6.08 -6.54
N LYS A 34 22.29 6.54 -7.79
CA LYS A 34 22.22 7.97 -8.19
C LYS A 34 21.06 8.74 -7.53
N TYR A 35 19.99 8.04 -7.15
CA TYR A 35 18.88 8.61 -6.39
C TYR A 35 18.64 7.85 -5.07
N PRO A 36 18.26 8.54 -3.98
CA PRO A 36 17.80 7.90 -2.75
C PRO A 36 16.53 7.06 -2.98
N ALA A 37 16.38 5.97 -2.23
CA ALA A 37 15.18 5.13 -2.28
C ALA A 37 13.90 5.92 -1.95
N THR A 38 13.98 6.85 -0.99
CA THR A 38 12.90 7.77 -0.58
C THR A 38 12.40 8.60 -1.76
N ARG A 39 13.30 9.13 -2.61
CA ARG A 39 12.92 9.92 -3.79
C ARG A 39 12.17 9.06 -4.81
N ARG A 40 12.64 7.84 -5.07
CA ARG A 40 11.93 6.91 -5.98
C ARG A 40 10.54 6.56 -5.46
N LEU A 41 10.41 6.30 -4.17
CA LEU A 41 9.11 6.00 -3.55
C LEU A 41 8.16 7.18 -3.68
N LEU A 42 8.61 8.39 -3.34
CA LEU A 42 7.81 9.61 -3.48
C LEU A 42 7.29 9.78 -4.92
N LEU A 43 8.14 9.58 -5.92
CA LEU A 43 7.75 9.68 -7.32
C LEU A 43 6.72 8.60 -7.71
N LYS A 44 6.89 7.35 -7.26
CA LYS A 44 5.90 6.29 -7.48
C LYS A 44 4.55 6.64 -6.84
N THR A 45 4.55 7.14 -5.60
CA THR A 45 3.33 7.57 -4.93
C THR A 45 2.65 8.71 -5.69
N LYS A 46 3.41 9.72 -6.16
CA LYS A 46 2.86 10.81 -6.97
C LYS A 46 2.26 10.31 -8.28
N LEU A 47 2.93 9.37 -8.95
CA LEU A 47 2.44 8.77 -10.19
C LEU A 47 1.15 8.00 -9.96
N LEU A 48 1.09 7.14 -8.93
CA LEU A 48 -0.13 6.40 -8.58
C LEU A 48 -1.29 7.33 -8.25
N LYS A 49 -1.06 8.36 -7.40
CA LYS A 49 -2.09 9.37 -7.09
C LYS A 49 -2.63 10.07 -8.34
N LYS A 50 -1.76 10.37 -9.31
CA LYS A 50 -2.19 10.98 -10.57
C LYS A 50 -2.96 9.98 -11.44
N ALA A 51 -2.51 8.73 -11.51
CA ALA A 51 -3.20 7.67 -12.24
C ALA A 51 -4.61 7.42 -11.68
N ASP A 52 -4.76 7.36 -10.36
CA ASP A 52 -6.07 7.21 -9.70
C ASP A 52 -7.01 8.36 -10.05
N SER A 53 -6.51 9.60 -10.00
CA SER A 53 -7.28 10.79 -10.40
C SER A 53 -7.72 10.75 -11.87
N LEU A 54 -6.83 10.31 -12.77
CA LEU A 54 -7.16 10.16 -14.19
C LEU A 54 -8.18 9.04 -14.43
N LEU A 55 -8.07 7.91 -13.70
CA LEU A 55 -8.99 6.80 -13.79
C LEU A 55 -10.41 7.20 -13.35
N VAL A 56 -10.54 7.99 -12.28
CA VAL A 56 -11.83 8.52 -11.85
C VAL A 56 -12.41 9.46 -12.92
N LYS A 57 -11.60 10.37 -13.47
CA LYS A 57 -12.03 11.27 -14.54
C LYS A 57 -12.49 10.51 -15.78
N GLU A 58 -11.76 9.48 -16.19
CA GLU A 58 -12.11 8.64 -17.33
C GLU A 58 -13.43 7.89 -17.10
N LYS A 59 -13.67 7.37 -15.89
CA LYS A 59 -14.94 6.71 -15.54
C LYS A 59 -16.13 7.67 -15.63
N GLU A 60 -15.98 8.89 -15.12
CA GLU A 60 -17.02 9.91 -15.21
C GLU A 60 -17.30 10.29 -16.67
N GLN A 61 -16.24 10.51 -17.44
CA GLN A 61 -16.35 10.81 -18.86
C GLN A 61 -17.07 9.68 -19.63
N LYS A 62 -16.73 8.42 -19.37
CA LYS A 62 -17.41 7.25 -19.94
C LYS A 62 -18.89 7.14 -19.53
N LYS A 63 -19.26 7.66 -18.35
CA LYS A 63 -20.66 7.70 -17.92
C LYS A 63 -21.42 8.76 -18.71
N ILE A 64 -20.87 9.97 -18.82
CA ILE A 64 -21.44 11.06 -19.61
C ILE A 64 -21.61 10.64 -21.08
N GLU A 65 -20.59 10.03 -21.68
CA GLU A 65 -20.65 9.53 -23.06
C GLU A 65 -21.72 8.46 -23.25
N ARG A 66 -21.88 7.55 -22.27
CA ARG A 66 -22.97 6.56 -22.29
C ARG A 66 -24.33 7.25 -22.24
N ASP A 67 -24.52 8.19 -21.32
CA ASP A 67 -25.80 8.88 -21.14
C ASP A 67 -26.15 9.70 -22.40
N ASN A 68 -25.17 10.38 -22.99
CA ASN A 68 -25.34 11.11 -24.25
C ASN A 68 -25.72 10.17 -25.41
N ALA A 69 -25.02 9.04 -25.57
CA ALA A 69 -25.32 8.07 -26.62
C ALA A 69 -26.69 7.41 -26.44
N LEU A 70 -27.13 7.18 -25.20
CA LEU A 70 -28.46 6.65 -24.91
C LEU A 70 -29.55 7.70 -25.21
N ASN A 71 -29.33 8.96 -24.84
CA ASN A 71 -30.27 10.05 -25.13
C ASN A 71 -30.44 10.30 -26.64
N GLU A 72 -29.38 10.13 -27.43
CA GLU A 72 -29.43 10.24 -28.89
C GLU A 72 -30.17 9.05 -29.53
N ARG A 73 -29.89 7.82 -29.10
CA ARG A 73 -30.46 6.60 -29.70
C ARG A 73 -31.87 6.30 -29.22
N VAL A 74 -32.16 6.58 -27.96
CA VAL A 74 -33.44 6.28 -27.30
C VAL A 74 -33.90 7.53 -26.54
N PRO A 75 -34.37 8.56 -27.27
CA PRO A 75 -34.94 9.73 -26.63
C PRO A 75 -36.21 9.36 -25.85
N PRO A 76 -36.57 10.11 -24.80
CA PRO A 76 -37.78 9.87 -24.03
C PRO A 76 -39.03 9.87 -24.93
N LEU A 77 -39.86 8.84 -24.78
CA LEU A 77 -41.09 8.71 -25.55
C LEU A 77 -42.11 9.77 -25.14
N LYS A 78 -42.55 10.58 -26.12
CA LYS A 78 -43.64 11.54 -25.93
C LYS A 78 -44.93 10.91 -26.40
N LEU A 79 -45.74 10.43 -25.47
CA LEU A 79 -47.01 9.75 -25.77
C LEU A 79 -48.23 10.69 -25.78
N THR A 80 -48.08 11.91 -25.26
CA THR A 80 -49.15 12.89 -25.15
C THR A 80 -49.53 13.47 -26.51
N GLY A 81 -50.82 13.47 -26.85
CA GLY A 81 -51.34 14.09 -28.07
C GLY A 81 -51.24 13.23 -29.33
N LEU A 82 -50.81 11.96 -29.22
CA LEU A 82 -50.85 11.02 -30.34
C LEU A 82 -52.25 10.45 -30.53
N SER A 83 -52.65 10.28 -31.81
CA SER A 83 -53.87 9.55 -32.16
C SER A 83 -53.69 8.04 -31.92
N VAL A 84 -54.79 7.30 -31.81
CA VAL A 84 -54.77 5.84 -31.60
C VAL A 84 -53.98 5.11 -32.70
N GLN A 85 -54.13 5.56 -33.95
CA GLN A 85 -53.42 4.96 -35.08
C GLN A 85 -51.91 5.21 -35.01
N ALA A 86 -51.50 6.46 -34.73
CA ALA A 86 -50.08 6.80 -34.58
C ALA A 86 -49.42 6.04 -33.40
N LEU A 87 -50.18 5.79 -32.33
CA LEU A 87 -49.72 4.98 -31.21
C LEU A 87 -49.54 3.50 -31.60
N GLN A 88 -50.45 2.94 -32.39
CA GLN A 88 -50.33 1.56 -32.89
C GLN A 88 -49.13 1.39 -33.83
N GLU A 89 -48.88 2.36 -34.71
CA GLU A 89 -47.69 2.38 -35.58
C GLU A 89 -46.40 2.46 -34.77
N LEU A 90 -46.33 3.37 -33.79
CA LEU A 90 -45.18 3.47 -32.89
C LEU A 90 -44.90 2.16 -32.14
N CYS A 91 -45.93 1.47 -31.66
CA CYS A 91 -45.76 0.18 -30.99
C CYS A 91 -45.18 -0.90 -31.91
N LYS A 92 -45.61 -0.95 -33.18
CA LYS A 92 -45.07 -1.88 -34.18
C LYS A 92 -43.61 -1.56 -34.51
N ASP A 93 -43.29 -0.28 -34.69
CA ASP A 93 -41.92 0.19 -34.96
C ASP A 93 -40.97 -0.14 -33.81
N LEU A 94 -41.40 0.10 -32.56
CA LEU A 94 -40.60 -0.24 -31.38
C LEU A 94 -40.39 -1.74 -31.26
N HIS A 95 -41.41 -2.55 -31.55
CA HIS A 95 -41.28 -4.01 -31.52
C HIS A 95 -40.24 -4.50 -32.54
N GLN A 96 -40.30 -4.03 -33.79
CA GLN A 96 -39.30 -4.37 -34.80
C GLN A 96 -37.89 -3.90 -34.42
N LYS A 97 -37.76 -2.70 -33.84
CA LYS A 97 -36.47 -2.19 -33.36
C LYS A 97 -35.88 -3.04 -32.22
N ILE A 98 -36.72 -3.59 -31.34
CA ILE A 98 -36.27 -4.47 -30.26
C ILE A 98 -35.58 -5.71 -30.84
N ASP A 99 -36.17 -6.35 -31.85
CA ASP A 99 -35.60 -7.55 -32.46
C ASP A 99 -34.22 -7.27 -33.07
N ILE A 100 -34.09 -6.18 -33.84
CA ILE A 100 -32.82 -5.77 -34.46
C ILE A 100 -31.76 -5.45 -33.40
N VAL A 101 -32.14 -4.75 -32.33
CA VAL A 101 -31.20 -4.37 -31.26
C VAL A 101 -30.78 -5.59 -30.44
N ASP A 102 -31.67 -6.56 -30.20
CA ASP A 102 -31.32 -7.77 -29.46
C ASP A 102 -30.38 -8.67 -30.27
N GLU A 103 -30.58 -8.78 -31.58
CA GLU A 103 -29.62 -9.45 -32.48
C GLU A 103 -28.24 -8.78 -32.41
N ALA A 104 -28.17 -7.45 -32.55
CA ALA A 104 -26.92 -6.72 -32.43
C ALA A 104 -26.27 -6.87 -31.04
N ARG A 105 -27.08 -6.92 -29.97
CA ARG A 105 -26.61 -7.17 -28.60
C ARG A 105 -26.02 -8.57 -28.46
N TYR A 106 -26.67 -9.58 -29.06
CA TYR A 106 -26.21 -10.95 -29.06
C TYR A 106 -24.84 -11.07 -29.74
N ASP A 107 -24.70 -10.51 -30.95
CA ASP A 107 -23.44 -10.51 -31.70
C ASP A 107 -22.29 -9.85 -30.93
N LEU A 108 -22.56 -8.72 -30.28
CA LEU A 108 -21.59 -8.05 -29.42
C LEU A 108 -21.22 -8.91 -28.22
N SER A 109 -22.20 -9.55 -27.58
CA SER A 109 -21.98 -10.44 -26.44
C SER A 109 -21.08 -11.61 -26.82
N VAL A 110 -21.30 -12.23 -27.99
CA VAL A 110 -20.46 -13.33 -28.47
C VAL A 110 -19.03 -12.86 -28.74
N LYS A 111 -18.85 -11.68 -29.34
CA LYS A 111 -17.51 -11.09 -29.56
C LYS A 111 -16.77 -10.83 -28.25
N VAL A 112 -17.46 -10.28 -27.25
CA VAL A 112 -16.88 -10.06 -25.90
C VAL A 112 -16.50 -11.39 -25.25
N ALA A 113 -17.38 -12.40 -25.29
CA ALA A 113 -17.10 -13.71 -24.71
C ALA A 113 -15.88 -14.42 -25.35
N ARG A 114 -15.70 -14.27 -26.67
CA ARG A 114 -14.50 -14.75 -27.39
C ARG A 114 -13.24 -14.06 -26.89
N ASN A 115 -13.28 -12.73 -26.77
CA ASN A 115 -12.16 -11.95 -26.24
C ASN A 115 -11.82 -12.33 -24.80
N ASP A 116 -12.82 -12.53 -23.95
CA ASP A 116 -12.63 -12.95 -22.56
C ASP A 116 -11.97 -14.34 -22.48
N SER A 117 -12.41 -15.27 -23.33
CA SER A 117 -11.83 -16.61 -23.42
C SER A 117 -10.36 -16.56 -23.88
N GLU A 118 -10.05 -15.69 -24.85
CA GLU A 118 -8.69 -15.46 -25.31
C GLU A 118 -7.81 -14.85 -24.20
N ILE A 119 -8.31 -13.83 -23.50
CA ILE A 119 -7.62 -13.21 -22.36
C ILE A 119 -7.32 -14.27 -21.29
N GLN A 120 -8.28 -15.13 -20.96
CA GLN A 120 -8.07 -16.22 -19.98
C GLN A 120 -6.99 -17.20 -20.46
N SER A 121 -7.04 -17.62 -21.73
CA SER A 121 -6.01 -18.48 -22.32
C SER A 121 -4.62 -17.84 -22.25
N LEU A 122 -4.51 -16.56 -22.58
CA LEU A 122 -3.26 -15.81 -22.51
C LEU A 122 -2.77 -15.63 -21.07
N GLN A 123 -3.67 -15.37 -20.12
CA GLN A 123 -3.33 -15.29 -18.70
C GLN A 123 -2.78 -16.62 -18.18
N GLN A 124 -3.40 -17.73 -18.57
CA GLN A 124 -2.93 -19.07 -18.22
C GLN A 124 -1.54 -19.35 -18.80
N LYS A 125 -1.31 -19.04 -20.09
CA LYS A 125 0.02 -19.15 -20.71
C LYS A 125 1.06 -18.30 -20.00
N ILE A 126 0.72 -17.06 -19.62
CA ILE A 126 1.61 -16.19 -18.84
C ILE A 126 1.94 -16.81 -17.49
N TYR A 127 0.95 -17.42 -16.83
CA TYR A 127 1.16 -18.10 -15.54
C TYR A 127 2.11 -19.30 -15.68
N GLU A 128 1.92 -20.13 -16.71
CA GLU A 128 2.79 -21.26 -17.02
C GLU A 128 4.22 -20.82 -17.34
N LEU A 129 4.39 -19.77 -18.15
CA LEU A 129 5.68 -19.20 -18.52
C LEU A 129 6.41 -18.52 -17.35
N LYS A 130 5.67 -17.82 -16.47
CA LYS A 130 6.22 -17.30 -15.20
C LYS A 130 6.67 -18.42 -14.26
N GLY A 131 6.27 -19.65 -14.56
CA GLY A 131 6.61 -20.87 -13.83
C GLY A 131 5.81 -21.02 -12.55
N LYS A 132 5.28 -22.24 -12.32
CA LYS A 132 4.72 -22.71 -11.03
C LYS A 132 5.69 -22.58 -9.83
N MET A 133 6.89 -22.01 -10.03
CA MET A 133 8.05 -22.14 -9.15
C MET A 133 8.69 -20.81 -8.75
N SER A 134 7.90 -19.76 -8.49
CA SER A 134 8.30 -18.88 -7.39
C SER A 134 8.03 -19.64 -6.10
N ARG A 135 8.90 -20.61 -5.75
CA ARG A 135 8.92 -21.16 -4.40
C ARG A 135 9.01 -19.95 -3.47
N PRO A 136 8.02 -19.68 -2.61
CA PRO A 136 8.15 -18.62 -1.63
C PRO A 136 9.45 -18.91 -0.88
N LYS A 137 10.45 -18.02 -0.98
CA LYS A 137 11.68 -18.20 -0.20
C LYS A 137 11.24 -18.25 1.26
N LEU A 138 11.33 -19.43 1.86
CA LEU A 138 10.96 -19.65 3.26
C LEU A 138 11.81 -18.72 4.12
N LYS A 139 11.23 -17.59 4.52
CA LYS A 139 11.86 -16.71 5.49
C LYS A 139 11.60 -17.32 6.86
N ARG A 140 12.64 -17.45 7.68
CA ARG A 140 12.49 -17.78 9.10
C ARG A 140 11.76 -16.63 9.78
N VAL A 141 10.44 -16.73 9.86
CA VAL A 141 9.59 -15.81 10.62
C VAL A 141 9.71 -16.23 12.08
N LYS A 142 10.33 -15.40 12.92
CA LYS A 142 10.15 -15.50 14.37
C LYS A 142 8.73 -15.03 14.65
N LYS A 143 7.93 -15.80 15.40
CA LYS A 143 6.59 -15.39 15.83
C LYS A 143 6.66 -13.95 16.34
N SER A 144 5.89 -13.05 15.72
CA SER A 144 5.81 -11.64 16.11
C SER A 144 5.28 -11.55 17.54
N ALA A 145 5.60 -10.49 18.28
CA ALA A 145 4.95 -10.23 19.57
C ALA A 145 3.42 -10.20 19.43
N ASP A 146 2.95 -9.74 18.26
CA ASP A 146 1.53 -9.67 17.88
C ASP A 146 0.88 -11.07 17.75
N ASP A 147 1.61 -12.08 17.27
CA ASP A 147 1.10 -13.47 17.16
C ASP A 147 0.91 -14.12 18.53
N LYS A 148 1.72 -13.71 19.51
CA LYS A 148 1.62 -14.21 20.89
C LYS A 148 0.53 -13.47 21.68
N LEU A 149 0.32 -12.19 21.40
CA LEU A 149 -0.69 -11.38 22.06
C LEU A 149 -2.09 -11.62 21.50
N GLY A 150 -2.23 -11.77 20.17
CA GLY A 150 -3.50 -12.07 19.52
C GLY A 150 -4.06 -13.45 19.87
N ALA A 151 -3.21 -14.42 20.21
CA ALA A 151 -3.65 -15.73 20.72
C ALA A 151 -4.23 -15.66 22.15
N LEU A 152 -4.04 -14.55 22.86
CA LEU A 152 -4.58 -14.29 24.20
C LEU A 152 -5.75 -13.29 24.19
N THR A 153 -6.05 -12.64 23.06
CA THR A 153 -7.07 -11.59 22.97
C THR A 153 -8.01 -11.82 21.79
N ASP A 154 -9.18 -12.38 22.07
CA ASP A 154 -10.30 -12.51 21.12
C ASP A 154 -10.99 -11.16 20.85
N THR A 155 -10.27 -10.18 20.31
CA THR A 155 -10.89 -8.93 19.82
C THR A 155 -10.76 -8.83 18.31
N LYS A 156 -11.75 -9.45 17.67
CA LYS A 156 -12.08 -9.30 16.25
C LYS A 156 -12.25 -7.80 15.94
N LEU A 157 -11.53 -7.35 14.91
CA LEU A 157 -11.62 -6.04 14.23
C LEU A 157 -10.92 -4.86 14.91
N MET A 158 -9.62 -4.71 14.64
CA MET A 158 -9.09 -3.40 14.26
C MET A 158 -8.15 -3.61 13.08
N LYS A 159 -8.53 -3.09 11.90
CA LYS A 159 -7.53 -2.81 10.86
C LYS A 159 -6.53 -1.88 11.53
N ALA A 160 -5.34 -2.40 11.81
CA ALA A 160 -4.25 -1.65 12.41
C ALA A 160 -3.77 -0.60 11.40
N ASP A 161 -4.56 0.46 11.22
CA ASP A 161 -4.08 1.70 10.66
C ASP A 161 -3.05 2.20 11.66
N PHE A 162 -1.78 1.87 11.40
CA PHE A 162 -0.63 2.32 12.20
C PHE A 162 -0.62 3.85 12.39
N LYS A 163 -1.32 4.57 11.51
CA LYS A 163 -1.54 6.01 11.54
C LYS A 163 -2.56 6.46 12.60
N ALA A 164 -3.51 5.63 12.99
CA ALA A 164 -4.55 5.96 13.97
C ALA A 164 -4.05 5.87 15.42
N ASN A 165 -3.00 5.08 15.70
CA ASN A 165 -2.47 4.88 17.05
C ASN A 165 -1.26 5.76 17.40
N LEU A 166 -0.83 6.64 16.49
CA LEU A 166 0.09 7.73 16.84
C LEU A 166 -0.73 8.84 17.50
N LYS A 167 -0.53 9.07 18.80
CA LYS A 167 -0.99 10.31 19.47
C LYS A 167 -0.43 11.50 18.68
N THR A 168 -1.26 12.15 17.88
CA THR A 168 -1.00 13.54 17.50
C THR A 168 -0.91 14.30 18.81
N VAL A 169 0.27 14.84 19.13
CA VAL A 169 0.38 15.87 20.18
C VAL A 169 -0.51 17.02 19.70
N LYS A 170 -1.75 17.04 20.18
CA LYS A 170 -2.51 18.27 20.25
C LYS A 170 -1.62 19.20 21.07
N LYS A 171 -1.05 20.23 20.43
CA LYS A 171 -0.71 21.43 21.20
C LYS A 171 -2.01 21.78 21.90
N GLU A 172 -2.03 21.62 23.21
CA GLU A 172 -3.11 22.15 24.02
C GLU A 172 -3.24 23.62 23.63
N ASP A 173 -4.42 24.01 23.13
CA ASP A 173 -4.80 25.41 23.12
C ASP A 173 -4.77 25.84 24.58
N GLU A 174 -3.66 26.46 24.94
CA GLU A 174 -3.39 27.13 26.20
C GLU A 174 -4.60 28.01 26.46
N LYS A 175 -5.38 27.63 27.48
CA LYS A 175 -6.45 28.46 28.00
C LYS A 175 -5.86 29.86 28.17
N LYS A 176 -6.45 30.81 27.46
CA LYS A 176 -6.27 32.24 27.67
C LYS A 176 -6.73 32.55 29.09
N GLU A 177 -5.91 32.24 30.09
CA GLU A 177 -5.96 32.92 31.37
C GLU A 177 -5.17 34.22 31.20
N GLU A 178 -5.94 35.29 31.32
CA GLU A 178 -5.58 36.69 31.34
C GLU A 178 -4.62 36.96 32.50
N VAL A 179 -3.36 36.54 32.38
CA VAL A 179 -2.30 36.90 33.33
C VAL A 179 -1.84 38.31 33.00
N THR A 180 -2.56 39.25 33.60
CA THR A 180 -2.25 40.66 33.71
C THR A 180 -0.81 40.88 34.22
N ASP A 181 -0.02 41.55 33.38
CA ASP A 181 1.22 42.30 33.63
C ASP A 181 2.19 41.76 34.72
N TRP A 182 3.27 41.11 34.28
CA TRP A 182 4.36 40.58 35.13
C TRP A 182 5.03 41.61 36.04
N ARG A 183 4.79 42.92 35.84
CA ARG A 183 5.28 43.98 36.73
C ARG A 183 4.74 43.91 38.16
N LYS A 184 3.51 43.43 38.37
CA LYS A 184 2.87 43.44 39.71
C LYS A 184 3.43 42.40 40.70
N ASN A 185 4.00 41.30 40.21
CA ASN A 185 4.55 40.24 41.07
C ASN A 185 5.92 40.64 41.67
N VAL A 186 6.67 41.52 40.99
CA VAL A 186 8.01 41.94 41.40
C VAL A 186 7.95 43.00 42.50
N GLU A 187 7.00 43.94 42.45
CA GLU A 187 6.81 44.96 43.49
C GLU A 187 6.34 44.37 44.84
N ALA A 188 5.58 43.28 44.82
CA ALA A 188 5.12 42.61 46.04
C ALA A 188 6.25 41.92 46.85
N MET A 189 7.39 41.63 46.21
CA MET A 189 8.51 40.92 46.83
C MET A 189 9.66 41.85 47.29
N SER A 190 9.60 43.15 47.00
CA SER A 190 10.67 44.11 47.34
C SER A 190 10.53 44.74 48.74
N GLY A 191 9.57 44.30 49.56
CA GLY A 191 9.22 44.95 50.83
C GLY A 191 9.68 44.25 52.13
N MET A 192 10.56 43.24 52.05
CA MET A 192 11.08 42.56 53.25
C MET A 192 12.47 43.09 53.65
N GLU A 193 12.53 44.40 53.89
CA GLU A 193 13.63 45.07 54.59
C GLU A 193 13.41 44.89 56.10
N GLY A 194 14.09 43.89 56.69
CA GLY A 194 14.04 43.66 58.13
C GLY A 194 14.44 42.26 58.57
N ARG A 195 15.74 41.91 58.46
CA ARG A 195 16.24 40.70 59.12
C ARG A 195 16.43 40.96 60.62
N LYS A 196 15.42 40.47 61.36
CA LYS A 196 15.38 40.12 62.79
C LYS A 196 16.76 39.90 63.43
N LYS A 197 17.02 40.69 64.47
CA LYS A 197 18.08 40.51 65.46
C LYS A 197 17.99 39.12 66.10
N LEU A 198 19.11 38.39 66.10
CA LEU A 198 19.46 37.45 67.16
C LEU A 198 20.95 37.65 67.44
N PHE A 199 21.25 38.06 68.68
CA PHE A 199 22.58 38.36 69.21
C PHE A 199 23.11 37.19 70.05
N ASN A 200 24.44 37.21 70.24
CA ASN A 200 25.31 36.52 71.23
C ASN A 200 25.85 35.13 70.84
N ALA A 201 27.09 34.73 71.13
CA ALA A 201 28.31 35.39 71.66
C ALA A 201 29.51 34.41 71.53
N GLY A 202 30.74 34.94 71.50
CA GLY A 202 32.02 34.20 71.57
C GLY A 202 32.65 34.02 70.19
N GLN A 203 33.84 34.52 69.85
CA GLN A 203 35.04 34.86 70.63
C GLN A 203 35.81 35.96 69.88
#